data_AF-A0A433SI81-F1
#
_entry.id   AF-A0A433SI81-F1
#
_cell.length_a   1.000
_cell.length_b   1.000
_cell.length_c   1.000
_cell.angle_alpha   90.00
_cell.angle_beta   90.00
_cell.angle_gamma   90.00
#
_symmetry.space_group_name_H-M   'P 1'
#
loop_
_entity.id
_entity.type
_entity.pdbx_description
1 polymer ?
#
loop_
_entity_poly.entity_id
_entity_poly.type
_entity_poly.pdbx_seq_one_letter_code
_entity_poly.pdbx_strand_id
1 'polypeptide(L)'
;NPAPSFSFSRDGTTYDVPQSGTVSGGGGSYQRQTSLSPDAGGGKYQVFCIVNNTVTNTWEVANTFITFQEPPPGPPQITVKGQPYQGLDPSNIVTLVEGDTEDVTCRVEGGYPAAHTTRLQCGQLVRTGDGNTATVSFTRTGQTLTREMNRSDCTCSSQHASGCYANKKTTLTLNVLYAPDVTFTVNSADRTFSKGDNLEFKCSAQGNPDPTMTL
;
A
#
# COMPACT_ATOMS: atom_id res chain seq x y z
N ASN A 1 42.72 24.28 32.19
CA ASN A 1 41.66 23.28 32.03
C ASN A 1 41.83 22.60 30.69
N PRO A 2 42.35 21.35 30.65
CA PRO A 2 42.40 20.61 29.40
C PRO A 2 40.97 20.33 28.92
N ALA A 3 40.78 20.32 27.61
CA ALA A 3 39.46 20.07 27.02
C ALA A 3 38.98 18.64 27.36
N PRO A 4 37.69 18.46 27.70
CA PRO A 4 37.12 17.12 27.85
C PRO A 4 37.09 16.39 26.50
N SER A 5 37.12 15.07 26.57
CA SER A 5 37.00 14.19 25.40
C SER A 5 35.54 13.81 25.16
N PHE A 6 35.11 13.85 23.91
CA PHE A 6 33.76 13.51 23.47
C PHE A 6 33.81 12.30 22.56
N SER A 7 32.87 11.38 22.73
CA SER A 7 32.64 10.27 21.80
C SER A 7 31.15 10.03 21.59
N PHE A 8 30.80 9.50 20.42
CA PHE A 8 29.43 9.21 20.03
C PHE A 8 29.26 7.73 19.72
N SER A 9 28.21 7.12 20.26
CA SER A 9 27.86 5.72 19.99
C SER A 9 26.38 5.54 19.63
N ARG A 10 26.06 4.46 18.90
CA ARG A 10 24.69 3.99 18.58
C ARG A 10 24.62 2.51 18.90
N ASP A 11 23.62 2.12 19.69
CA ASP A 11 23.40 0.75 20.16
C ASP A 11 24.67 0.08 20.73
N GLY A 12 25.49 0.85 21.45
CA GLY A 12 26.74 0.39 22.06
C GLY A 12 27.96 0.32 21.14
N THR A 13 27.81 0.59 19.83
CA THR A 13 28.95 0.70 18.91
C THR A 13 29.40 2.15 18.81
N THR A 14 30.70 2.42 18.98
CA THR A 14 31.28 3.76 18.85
C THR A 14 31.51 4.09 17.38
N TYR A 15 30.92 5.19 16.88
CA TYR A 15 30.99 5.59 15.46
C TYR A 15 32.18 6.50 15.17
N ASP A 16 32.73 7.11 16.22
CA ASP A 16 33.69 8.16 16.08
C ASP A 16 34.78 8.03 17.15
N VAL A 17 36.02 8.27 16.75
CA VAL A 17 37.15 8.22 17.67
C VAL A 17 36.95 9.29 18.74
N PRO A 18 37.19 9.00 20.03
CA PRO A 18 37.12 10.02 21.07
C PRO A 18 38.03 11.21 20.73
N GLN A 19 37.47 12.41 20.71
CA GLN A 19 38.18 13.63 20.33
C GLN A 19 37.90 14.75 21.32
N SER A 20 38.85 15.67 21.44
CA SER A 20 38.72 16.83 22.31
C SER A 20 37.58 17.75 21.85
N GLY A 21 36.81 18.26 22.79
CA GLY A 21 35.78 19.26 22.52
C GLY A 21 36.37 20.62 22.13
N THR A 22 35.62 21.40 21.35
CA THR A 22 35.96 22.79 21.02
C THR A 22 35.24 23.74 21.99
N VAL A 23 35.87 24.86 22.34
CA VAL A 23 35.28 25.83 23.27
C VAL A 23 34.02 26.44 22.65
N SER A 24 32.91 26.42 23.39
CA SER A 24 31.63 26.98 22.99
C SER A 24 31.24 28.15 23.89
N GLY A 25 31.61 29.37 23.52
CA GLY A 25 31.29 30.58 24.29
C GLY A 25 32.28 30.87 25.43
N GLY A 26 31.82 31.60 26.45
CA GLY A 26 32.61 31.95 27.63
C GLY A 26 32.36 31.02 28.82
N GLY A 27 33.36 30.83 29.69
CA GLY A 27 33.16 30.16 30.98
C GLY A 27 33.44 28.65 31.03
N GLY A 28 34.27 28.10 30.14
CA GLY A 28 34.68 26.68 30.22
C GLY A 28 33.69 25.67 29.62
N SER A 29 32.78 26.13 28.77
CA SER A 29 31.87 25.29 27.99
C SER A 29 32.56 24.71 26.75
N TYR A 30 32.28 23.45 26.44
CA TYR A 30 32.82 22.74 25.27
C TYR A 30 31.69 22.07 24.47
N GLN A 31 31.84 22.02 23.15
CA GLN A 31 30.91 21.35 22.25
C GLN A 31 31.65 20.44 21.26
N ARG A 32 30.92 19.47 20.71
CA ARG A 32 31.37 18.68 19.57
C ARG A 32 30.19 18.31 18.70
N GLN A 33 30.42 18.34 17.39
CA GLN A 33 29.45 17.93 16.38
C GLN A 33 30.02 16.76 15.58
N THR A 34 29.18 15.79 15.25
CA THR A 34 29.51 14.68 14.36
C THR A 34 28.34 14.45 13.40
N SER A 35 28.60 13.81 12.28
CA SER A 35 27.58 13.43 11.29
C SER A 35 27.46 11.92 11.25
N LEU A 36 26.23 11.42 11.37
CA LEU A 36 25.94 9.99 11.22
C LEU A 36 25.33 9.77 9.83
N SER A 37 26.08 9.12 8.95
CA SER A 37 25.54 8.66 7.66
C SER A 37 24.71 7.40 7.88
N PRO A 38 23.49 7.31 7.34
CA PRO A 38 22.66 6.13 7.46
C PRO A 38 23.13 5.04 6.49
N ASP A 39 24.09 4.22 6.92
CA ASP A 39 24.32 2.89 6.33
C ASP A 39 23.42 1.82 6.97
N ALA A 40 22.57 2.24 7.93
CA ALA A 40 21.65 1.37 8.65
C ALA A 40 20.26 1.40 8.02
N GLY A 41 19.58 0.25 8.03
CA GLY A 41 18.18 0.15 7.61
C GLY A 41 17.26 1.04 8.44
N GLY A 42 16.00 1.11 8.04
CA GLY A 42 14.96 1.81 8.76
C GLY A 42 14.86 1.33 10.20
N GLY A 43 14.71 2.25 11.14
CA GLY A 43 14.66 1.90 12.55
C GLY A 43 14.67 3.08 13.50
N LYS A 44 14.42 2.79 14.77
CA LYS A 44 14.60 3.73 15.88
C LYS A 44 15.84 3.33 16.66
N TYR A 45 16.80 4.21 16.70
CA TYR A 45 18.13 3.97 17.23
C TYR A 45 18.38 4.86 18.42
N GLN A 46 19.05 4.35 19.45
CA GLN A 46 19.48 5.16 20.58
C GLN A 46 20.91 5.62 20.35
N VAL A 47 21.12 6.94 20.42
CA VAL A 47 22.44 7.55 20.28
C VAL A 47 22.89 8.12 21.62
N PHE A 48 24.19 7.99 21.90
CA PHE A 48 24.79 8.42 23.14
C PHE A 48 25.90 9.43 22.86
N CYS A 49 25.95 10.48 23.68
CA CYS A 49 27.07 11.40 23.79
C CYS A 49 27.77 11.11 25.12
N ILE A 50 29.05 10.75 25.05
CA ILE A 50 29.86 10.40 26.22
C ILE A 50 30.93 11.46 26.37
N VAL A 51 30.97 12.12 27.53
CA VAL A 51 31.93 13.17 27.86
C VAL A 51 32.85 12.69 28.97
N ASN A 52 34.14 12.66 28.72
CA ASN A 52 35.16 12.29 29.71
C ASN A 52 36.00 13.50 30.12
N ASN A 53 36.06 13.77 31.42
CA ASN A 53 36.97 14.75 31.99
C ASN A 53 38.32 14.09 32.28
N THR A 54 39.33 14.44 31.49
CA THR A 54 40.66 13.83 31.54
C THR A 54 41.45 14.16 32.82
N VAL A 55 41.04 15.18 33.58
CA VAL A 55 41.70 15.56 34.84
C VAL A 55 41.15 14.76 36.01
N THR A 56 39.84 14.65 36.12
CA THR A 56 39.16 13.96 37.23
C THR A 56 38.95 12.47 36.95
N ASN A 57 39.14 12.03 35.71
CA ASN A 57 38.84 10.69 35.24
C ASN A 57 37.38 10.28 35.49
N THR A 58 36.46 11.24 35.39
CA THR A 58 35.01 11.06 35.53
C THR A 58 34.35 11.25 34.17
N TRP A 59 33.27 10.49 33.92
CA TRP A 59 32.53 10.55 32.66
C TRP A 59 31.03 10.72 32.90
N GLU A 60 30.36 11.35 31.95
CA GLU A 60 28.92 11.58 31.93
C GLU A 60 28.34 11.16 30.58
N VAL A 61 27.07 10.75 30.56
CA VAL A 61 26.38 10.29 29.35
C VAL A 61 25.02 10.95 29.20
N ALA A 62 24.81 11.52 28.02
CA ALA A 62 23.49 11.91 27.54
C ALA A 62 23.08 11.00 26.39
N ASN A 63 21.77 10.75 26.23
CA ASN A 63 21.26 9.95 25.13
C ASN A 63 19.96 10.50 24.56
N THR A 64 19.65 10.12 23.32
CA THR A 64 18.37 10.43 22.66
C THR A 64 18.04 9.36 21.62
N PHE A 65 16.80 9.35 21.14
CA PHE A 65 16.38 8.48 20.03
C PHE A 65 16.38 9.25 18.72
N ILE A 66 16.91 8.60 17.68
CA ILE A 66 16.77 9.03 16.29
C ILE A 66 15.99 7.98 15.51
N THR A 67 15.25 8.42 14.50
CA THR A 67 14.50 7.53 13.62
C THR A 67 15.00 7.68 12.19
N PHE A 68 15.47 6.57 11.60
CA PHE A 68 15.72 6.49 10.18
C PHE A 68 14.49 5.93 9.49
N GLN A 69 13.92 6.72 8.58
CA GLN A 69 12.77 6.29 7.80
C GLN A 69 13.21 5.54 6.56
N GLU A 70 12.73 4.32 6.40
CA GLU A 70 12.96 3.52 5.19
C GLU A 70 11.64 3.36 4.46
N PRO A 71 11.51 3.85 3.22
CA PRO A 71 10.29 3.61 2.45
C PRO A 71 10.10 2.11 2.16
N PRO A 72 8.86 1.63 2.06
CA PRO A 72 8.61 0.26 1.62
C PRO A 72 9.27 -0.02 0.25
N PRO A 73 9.88 -1.21 0.05
CA PRO A 73 10.71 -1.52 -1.12
C PRO A 73 9.91 -1.65 -2.42
N GLY A 74 8.63 -2.00 -2.32
CA GLY A 74 7.75 -2.26 -3.47
C GLY A 74 6.39 -1.57 -3.35
N PRO A 75 5.61 -1.50 -4.44
CA PRO A 75 4.24 -0.99 -4.40
C PRO A 75 3.34 -1.87 -3.50
N PRO A 76 2.15 -1.37 -3.12
CA PRO A 76 1.22 -2.15 -2.30
C PRO A 76 0.81 -3.45 -3.00
N GLN A 77 0.57 -4.52 -2.28
CA GLN A 77 0.08 -5.77 -2.83
C GLN A 77 -1.43 -5.89 -2.68
N ILE A 78 -2.14 -6.07 -3.78
CA ILE A 78 -3.54 -6.50 -3.75
C ILE A 78 -3.56 -8.03 -3.72
N THR A 79 -4.41 -8.63 -2.88
CA THR A 79 -4.62 -10.07 -2.80
C THR A 79 -6.11 -10.37 -2.89
N VAL A 80 -6.48 -11.27 -3.81
CA VAL A 80 -7.87 -11.73 -4.05
C VAL A 80 -7.84 -13.22 -4.31
N LYS A 81 -8.72 -14.02 -3.68
CA LYS A 81 -8.68 -15.51 -3.75
C LYS A 81 -7.28 -16.10 -3.44
N GLY A 82 -6.54 -15.45 -2.55
CA GLY A 82 -5.15 -15.82 -2.21
C GLY A 82 -4.11 -15.51 -3.30
N GLN A 83 -4.49 -14.95 -4.44
CA GLN A 83 -3.57 -14.57 -5.52
C GLN A 83 -3.06 -13.14 -5.32
N PRO A 84 -1.73 -12.93 -5.34
CA PRO A 84 -1.12 -11.62 -5.14
C PRO A 84 -0.91 -10.86 -6.46
N TYR A 85 -1.10 -9.54 -6.41
CA TYR A 85 -0.91 -8.61 -7.53
C TYR A 85 -0.16 -7.38 -7.04
N GLN A 86 0.79 -6.88 -7.82
CA GLN A 86 1.60 -5.71 -7.47
C GLN A 86 1.89 -4.84 -8.71
N GLY A 87 2.01 -3.53 -8.50
CA GLY A 87 2.36 -2.57 -9.53
C GLY A 87 1.26 -2.32 -10.56
N LEU A 88 1.67 -1.84 -11.73
CA LEU A 88 0.80 -1.39 -12.81
C LEU A 88 0.87 -2.32 -14.02
N ASP A 89 1.04 -3.63 -13.77
CA ASP A 89 1.13 -4.62 -14.84
C ASP A 89 -0.24 -4.81 -15.51
N PRO A 90 -0.36 -4.68 -16.84
CA PRO A 90 -1.62 -4.94 -17.55
C PRO A 90 -2.15 -6.38 -17.39
N SER A 91 -1.30 -7.32 -17.00
CA SER A 91 -1.67 -8.71 -16.70
C SER A 91 -2.22 -8.89 -15.28
N ASN A 92 -2.25 -7.84 -14.46
CA ASN A 92 -2.95 -7.84 -13.17
C ASN A 92 -4.46 -7.91 -13.40
N ILE A 93 -4.95 -9.11 -13.69
CA ILE A 93 -6.36 -9.41 -13.93
C ILE A 93 -6.76 -10.55 -12.99
N VAL A 94 -7.87 -10.37 -12.29
CA VAL A 94 -8.50 -11.44 -11.49
C VAL A 94 -9.82 -11.83 -12.13
N THR A 95 -10.09 -13.13 -12.22
CA THR A 95 -11.39 -13.63 -12.69
C THR A 95 -12.26 -14.00 -11.50
N LEU A 96 -13.44 -13.39 -11.44
CA LEU A 96 -14.45 -13.56 -10.38
C LEU A 96 -15.80 -13.88 -11.03
N VAL A 97 -16.74 -14.40 -10.26
CA VAL A 97 -18.11 -14.70 -10.72
C VAL A 97 -19.08 -13.70 -10.09
N GLU A 98 -20.08 -13.27 -10.84
CA GLU A 98 -21.19 -12.46 -10.32
C GLU A 98 -21.79 -13.11 -9.06
N GLY A 99 -21.90 -12.33 -7.99
CA GLY A 99 -22.30 -12.81 -6.66
C GLY A 99 -21.17 -13.30 -5.76
N ASP A 100 -19.91 -13.36 -6.24
CA ASP A 100 -18.75 -13.72 -5.41
C ASP A 100 -18.63 -12.81 -4.17
N THR A 101 -18.16 -13.40 -3.08
CA THR A 101 -18.09 -12.77 -1.74
C THR A 101 -16.67 -12.51 -1.26
N GLU A 102 -15.71 -12.60 -2.19
CA GLU A 102 -14.28 -12.59 -1.89
C GLU A 102 -13.80 -11.29 -1.25
N ASP A 103 -12.82 -11.43 -0.36
CA ASP A 103 -12.10 -10.30 0.21
C ASP A 103 -11.01 -9.83 -0.77
N VAL A 104 -11.04 -8.54 -1.08
CA VAL A 104 -9.93 -7.84 -1.73
C VAL A 104 -9.13 -7.17 -0.63
N THR A 105 -7.93 -7.66 -0.40
CA THR A 105 -7.02 -7.07 0.58
C THR A 105 -5.94 -6.29 -0.12
N CYS A 106 -5.61 -5.12 0.37
CA CYS A 106 -4.39 -4.43 0.03
C CYS A 106 -3.45 -4.38 1.23
N ARG A 107 -2.18 -4.72 1.04
CA ARG A 107 -1.15 -4.68 2.07
C ARG A 107 0.16 -4.07 1.56
N VAL A 108 0.82 -3.27 2.38
CA VAL A 108 2.16 -2.74 2.12
C VAL A 108 3.17 -3.49 3.01
N GLU A 109 4.12 -4.16 2.36
CA GLU A 109 5.20 -4.87 3.05
C GLU A 109 6.40 -3.98 3.29
N GLY A 110 6.98 -4.11 4.48
CA GLY A 110 8.22 -3.43 4.84
C GLY A 110 8.07 -1.92 5.06
N GLY A 111 9.22 -1.25 5.00
CA GLY A 111 9.37 0.14 5.41
C GLY A 111 9.42 0.31 6.93
N TYR A 112 10.06 1.40 7.35
CA TYR A 112 10.08 1.83 8.73
C TYR A 112 9.81 3.33 8.82
N PRO A 113 8.85 3.77 9.65
CA PRO A 113 7.82 2.94 10.28
C PRO A 113 6.92 2.26 9.23
N ALA A 114 6.00 1.40 9.65
CA ALA A 114 5.01 0.87 8.71
C ALA A 114 4.22 2.02 8.03
N ALA A 115 3.76 1.77 6.80
CA ALA A 115 2.86 2.70 6.12
C ALA A 115 1.60 2.97 6.97
N HIS A 116 1.11 4.21 6.99
CA HIS A 116 0.10 4.65 7.96
C HIS A 116 -1.30 4.80 7.37
N THR A 117 -1.44 4.98 6.06
CA THR A 117 -2.75 5.18 5.42
C THR A 117 -2.79 4.43 4.12
N THR A 118 -3.39 3.24 4.16
CA THR A 118 -3.58 2.40 2.97
C THR A 118 -5.01 2.56 2.47
N ARG A 119 -5.18 2.85 1.19
CA ARG A 119 -6.48 3.06 0.54
C ARG A 119 -6.66 2.04 -0.56
N LEU A 120 -7.76 1.29 -0.49
CA LEU A 120 -8.19 0.35 -1.52
C LEU A 120 -9.51 0.85 -2.11
N GLN A 121 -9.56 0.96 -3.44
CA GLN A 121 -10.74 1.36 -4.18
C GLN A 121 -11.03 0.34 -5.29
N CYS A 122 -12.20 -0.31 -5.27
CA CYS A 122 -12.67 -1.23 -6.29
C CYS A 122 -13.98 -0.70 -6.89
N GLY A 123 -13.91 -0.06 -8.05
CA GLY A 123 -15.05 0.71 -8.59
C GLY A 123 -15.49 1.81 -7.62
N GLN A 124 -16.73 1.72 -7.13
CA GLN A 124 -17.30 2.66 -6.15
C GLN A 124 -16.99 2.30 -4.68
N LEU A 125 -16.50 1.08 -4.42
CA LEU A 125 -16.15 0.65 -3.07
C LEU A 125 -14.80 1.21 -2.69
N VAL A 126 -14.76 2.03 -1.63
CA VAL A 126 -13.53 2.59 -1.08
C VAL A 126 -13.40 2.20 0.38
N ARG A 127 -12.24 1.68 0.76
CA ARG A 127 -11.87 1.44 2.16
C ARG A 127 -10.48 2.00 2.42
N THR A 128 -10.34 2.64 3.56
CA THR A 128 -9.09 3.11 4.11
C THR A 128 -8.79 2.30 5.36
N GLY A 129 -7.59 1.75 5.44
CA GLY A 129 -7.08 1.11 6.64
C GLY A 129 -6.14 2.04 7.37
N ASP A 130 -6.32 2.11 8.69
CA ASP A 130 -5.39 2.78 9.60
C ASP A 130 -4.17 1.87 9.75
N GLY A 131 -3.15 2.12 8.93
CA GLY A 131 -1.94 1.30 8.83
C GLY A 131 -1.62 0.83 7.41
N ASN A 132 -0.88 -0.27 7.32
CA ASN A 132 -0.33 -0.79 6.07
C ASN A 132 -1.29 -1.73 5.33
N THR A 133 -2.49 -1.97 5.86
CA THR A 133 -3.45 -2.93 5.29
C THR A 133 -4.83 -2.30 5.21
N ALA A 134 -5.50 -2.44 4.06
CA ALA A 134 -6.90 -2.06 3.86
C ALA A 134 -7.63 -3.22 3.18
N THR A 135 -8.84 -3.55 3.64
CA THR A 135 -9.60 -4.70 3.12
C THR A 135 -11.00 -4.26 2.72
N VAL A 136 -11.45 -4.72 1.55
CA VAL A 136 -12.82 -4.59 1.06
C VAL A 136 -13.40 -5.99 0.95
N SER A 137 -14.53 -6.22 1.62
CA SER A 137 -15.33 -7.43 1.50
C SER A 137 -16.65 -7.07 0.81
N PHE A 138 -16.87 -7.46 -0.45
CA PHE A 138 -18.04 -7.05 -1.22
C PHE A 138 -19.36 -7.24 -0.43
N THR A 139 -19.73 -8.48 -0.12
CA THR A 139 -20.99 -8.79 0.56
C THR A 139 -21.08 -8.25 1.99
N ARG A 140 -20.00 -8.30 2.77
CA ARG A 140 -19.98 -7.77 4.15
C ARG A 140 -20.13 -6.24 4.20
N THR A 141 -19.85 -5.56 3.08
CA THR A 141 -20.10 -4.13 2.91
C THR A 141 -21.49 -3.81 2.33
N GLY A 142 -22.33 -4.82 2.11
CA GLY A 142 -23.67 -4.69 1.56
C GLY A 142 -23.72 -4.53 0.04
N GLN A 143 -22.61 -4.75 -0.68
CA GLN A 143 -22.51 -4.65 -2.13
C GLN A 143 -21.99 -5.95 -2.72
N THR A 144 -22.82 -6.75 -3.37
CA THR A 144 -22.36 -7.94 -4.10
C THR A 144 -21.52 -7.55 -5.30
N LEU A 145 -20.59 -8.42 -5.72
CA LEU A 145 -19.94 -8.27 -7.03
C LEU A 145 -20.99 -8.41 -8.13
N THR A 146 -21.13 -7.41 -9.00
CA THR A 146 -22.14 -7.39 -10.07
C THR A 146 -21.49 -7.34 -11.45
N ARG A 147 -22.26 -7.68 -12.49
CA ARG A 147 -21.81 -7.57 -13.90
C ARG A 147 -21.32 -6.19 -14.31
N GLU A 148 -21.81 -5.11 -13.69
CA GLU A 148 -21.37 -3.73 -13.96
C GLU A 148 -19.93 -3.49 -13.53
N MET A 149 -19.38 -4.34 -12.65
CA MET A 149 -17.99 -4.28 -12.21
C MET A 149 -17.04 -4.99 -13.18
N ASN A 150 -17.55 -5.65 -14.23
CA ASN A 150 -16.72 -6.26 -15.24
C ASN A 150 -15.82 -5.20 -15.91
N ARG A 151 -14.52 -5.48 -16.02
CA ARG A 151 -13.47 -4.58 -16.53
C ARG A 151 -13.23 -3.34 -15.68
N SER A 152 -13.78 -3.27 -14.46
CA SER A 152 -13.47 -2.21 -13.51
C SER A 152 -12.14 -2.48 -12.80
N ASP A 153 -11.48 -1.42 -12.36
CA ASP A 153 -10.21 -1.52 -11.63
C ASP A 153 -10.39 -1.47 -10.11
N CYS A 154 -9.61 -2.30 -9.43
CA CYS A 154 -9.22 -2.18 -8.04
C CYS A 154 -7.86 -1.47 -7.97
N THR A 155 -7.81 -0.28 -7.38
CA THR A 155 -6.57 0.45 -7.13
C THR A 155 -6.25 0.46 -5.66
N CYS A 156 -5.02 0.11 -5.30
CA CYS A 156 -4.50 0.33 -3.97
C CYS A 156 -3.35 1.33 -3.96
N SER A 157 -3.39 2.29 -3.05
CA SER A 157 -2.28 3.19 -2.73
C SER A 157 -2.06 3.26 -1.23
N SER A 158 -0.90 3.73 -0.82
CA SER A 158 -0.63 3.97 0.60
C SER A 158 0.32 5.14 0.81
N GLN A 159 0.39 5.63 2.04
CA GLN A 159 1.28 6.70 2.47
C GLN A 159 2.27 6.20 3.52
N HIS A 160 3.50 6.67 3.40
CA HIS A 160 4.59 6.38 4.33
C HIS A 160 5.20 7.68 4.85
N ALA A 161 5.71 7.65 6.09
CA ALA A 161 6.22 8.83 6.79
C ALA A 161 7.40 9.52 6.06
N SER A 162 8.13 8.80 5.21
CA SER A 162 9.21 9.39 4.38
C SER A 162 8.72 10.26 3.23
N GLY A 163 7.43 10.24 2.89
CA GLY A 163 6.87 10.96 1.75
C GLY A 163 7.23 10.37 0.39
N CYS A 164 8.30 9.58 0.27
CA CYS A 164 8.76 8.98 -0.99
C CYS A 164 7.86 7.86 -1.53
N TYR A 165 6.85 7.43 -0.78
CA TYR A 165 5.98 6.30 -1.14
C TYR A 165 4.64 6.72 -1.76
N ALA A 166 4.24 7.99 -1.67
CA ALA A 166 2.88 8.43 -2.02
C ALA A 166 2.46 8.14 -3.48
N ASN A 167 3.43 8.02 -4.39
CA ASN A 167 3.19 7.73 -5.81
C ASN A 167 3.16 6.23 -6.14
N LYS A 168 3.39 5.35 -5.16
CA LYS A 168 3.35 3.90 -5.35
C LYS A 168 1.92 3.40 -5.21
N LYS A 169 1.47 2.66 -6.23
CA LYS A 169 0.14 2.07 -6.27
C LYS A 169 0.14 0.76 -7.06
N THR A 170 -0.91 0.00 -6.86
CA THR A 170 -1.18 -1.23 -7.61
C THR A 170 -2.58 -1.16 -8.20
N THR A 171 -2.70 -1.58 -9.44
CA THR A 171 -3.99 -1.68 -10.14
C THR A 171 -4.23 -3.13 -10.53
N LEU A 172 -5.44 -3.62 -10.25
CA LEU A 172 -5.95 -4.95 -10.56
C LEU A 172 -7.27 -4.80 -11.30
N THR A 173 -7.35 -5.28 -12.53
CA THR A 173 -8.59 -5.26 -13.31
C THR A 173 -9.45 -6.48 -12.98
N LEU A 174 -10.74 -6.26 -12.77
CA LEU A 174 -11.72 -7.31 -12.51
C LEU A 174 -12.26 -7.88 -13.83
N ASN A 175 -12.15 -9.18 -14.02
CA ASN A 175 -12.89 -9.92 -15.04
C ASN A 175 -14.05 -10.65 -14.37
N VAL A 176 -15.27 -10.10 -14.46
CA VAL A 176 -16.44 -10.65 -13.78
C VAL A 176 -17.23 -11.49 -14.75
N LEU A 177 -17.31 -12.80 -14.51
CA LEU A 177 -18.10 -13.75 -15.27
C LEU A 177 -19.56 -13.67 -14.82
N TYR A 178 -20.49 -13.64 -15.77
CA TYR A 178 -21.92 -13.56 -15.51
C TYR A 178 -22.72 -14.28 -16.59
N ALA A 179 -23.87 -14.81 -16.18
CA ALA A 179 -24.77 -15.53 -17.08
C ALA A 179 -25.35 -14.59 -18.16
N PRO A 180 -25.68 -15.12 -19.35
CA PRO A 180 -26.27 -14.32 -20.41
C PRO A 180 -27.62 -13.72 -20.02
N ASP A 181 -27.81 -12.44 -20.26
CA ASP A 181 -29.12 -11.79 -20.27
C ASP A 181 -29.71 -11.85 -21.67
N VAL A 182 -30.93 -12.38 -21.81
CA VAL A 182 -31.55 -12.71 -23.10
C VAL A 182 -32.78 -11.86 -23.33
N THR A 183 -32.77 -11.13 -24.45
CA THR A 183 -33.90 -10.36 -24.95
C THR A 183 -34.46 -11.03 -26.20
N PHE A 184 -35.76 -11.33 -26.20
CA PHE A 184 -36.47 -11.89 -27.34
C PHE A 184 -37.58 -10.95 -27.78
N THR A 185 -37.52 -10.47 -29.01
CA THR A 185 -38.52 -9.58 -29.59
C THR A 185 -39.09 -10.20 -30.87
N VAL A 186 -40.33 -9.80 -31.17
CA VAL A 186 -41.02 -10.13 -32.41
C VAL A 186 -41.51 -8.82 -33.03
N ASN A 187 -41.61 -8.77 -34.35
CA ASN A 187 -42.03 -7.59 -35.11
C ASN A 187 -43.46 -7.06 -34.83
N SER A 188 -44.22 -7.68 -33.91
CA SER A 188 -45.53 -7.17 -33.45
C SER A 188 -45.65 -7.22 -31.91
N ALA A 189 -46.00 -6.09 -31.31
CA ALA A 189 -46.23 -5.98 -29.87
C ALA A 189 -47.47 -6.76 -29.40
N ASP A 190 -48.51 -6.83 -30.25
CA ASP A 190 -49.79 -7.47 -29.94
C ASP A 190 -49.72 -9.01 -29.97
N ARG A 191 -48.58 -9.56 -30.40
CA ARG A 191 -48.27 -11.00 -30.49
C ARG A 191 -49.37 -11.84 -31.16
N THR A 192 -50.21 -11.19 -31.97
CA THR A 192 -51.35 -11.79 -32.66
C THR A 192 -51.08 -11.66 -34.14
N PHE A 193 -51.20 -12.78 -34.85
CA PHE A 193 -50.81 -12.87 -36.25
C PHE A 193 -51.88 -13.65 -37.03
N SER A 194 -52.12 -13.21 -38.26
CA SER A 194 -53.00 -13.85 -39.21
C SER A 194 -52.22 -14.82 -40.11
N LYS A 195 -52.94 -15.77 -40.68
CA LYS A 195 -52.36 -16.70 -41.66
C LYS A 195 -51.84 -15.91 -42.87
N GLY A 196 -50.55 -16.03 -43.16
CA GLY A 196 -49.87 -15.34 -44.26
C GLY A 196 -49.00 -14.16 -43.81
N ASP A 197 -49.04 -13.78 -42.53
CA ASP A 197 -48.18 -12.75 -41.98
C ASP A 197 -46.70 -13.18 -42.00
N ASN A 198 -45.80 -12.24 -42.30
CA ASN A 198 -44.37 -12.46 -42.20
C ASN A 198 -43.87 -12.12 -40.80
N LEU A 199 -43.37 -13.12 -40.10
CA LEU A 199 -42.88 -12.99 -38.72
C LEU A 199 -41.37 -12.80 -38.72
N GLU A 200 -40.91 -11.80 -37.98
CA GLU A 200 -39.49 -11.61 -37.72
C GLU A 200 -39.26 -11.71 -36.21
N PHE A 201 -38.40 -12.65 -35.82
CA PHE A 201 -37.96 -12.81 -34.44
C PHE A 201 -36.53 -12.31 -34.32
N LYS A 202 -36.25 -11.61 -33.23
CA LYS A 202 -34.91 -11.20 -32.87
C LYS A 202 -34.62 -11.69 -31.45
N CYS A 203 -33.61 -12.54 -31.34
CA CYS A 203 -33.01 -12.93 -30.08
C CYS A 203 -31.66 -12.21 -29.96
N SER A 204 -31.42 -11.55 -28.83
CA SER A 204 -30.10 -11.04 -28.47
C SER A 204 -29.75 -11.49 -27.06
N ALA A 205 -28.48 -11.85 -26.85
CA ALA A 205 -27.98 -12.27 -25.55
C ALA A 205 -26.66 -11.54 -25.25
N GLN A 206 -26.47 -11.13 -24.00
CA GLN A 206 -25.22 -10.51 -23.53
C GLN A 206 -24.71 -11.24 -22.28
N GLY A 207 -23.49 -11.74 -22.29
CA GLY A 207 -22.87 -12.48 -21.19
C GLY A 207 -21.36 -12.25 -21.09
N ASN A 208 -20.73 -12.77 -20.05
CA ASN A 208 -19.26 -12.91 -19.99
C ASN A 208 -18.90 -14.31 -19.46
N PRO A 209 -18.28 -15.18 -20.27
CA PRO A 209 -17.85 -14.95 -21.65
C PRO A 209 -19.02 -14.77 -22.63
N ASP A 210 -18.71 -14.34 -23.86
CA ASP A 210 -19.72 -14.11 -24.89
C ASP A 210 -20.56 -15.39 -25.12
N PRO A 211 -21.91 -15.28 -25.10
CA PRO A 211 -22.77 -16.44 -25.27
C PRO A 211 -22.74 -16.97 -26.70
N THR A 212 -22.78 -18.30 -26.85
CA THR A 212 -22.93 -18.97 -28.14
C THR A 212 -24.38 -19.29 -28.41
N MET A 213 -24.91 -18.87 -29.56
CA MET A 213 -26.21 -19.35 -30.05
C MET A 213 -26.05 -20.67 -30.79
N THR A 214 -26.80 -21.69 -30.36
CA THR A 214 -26.97 -22.94 -31.10
C THR A 214 -28.39 -22.98 -31.66
N LEU A 215 -28.51 -23.21 -32.96
CA LEU A 215 -29.77 -23.37 -33.68
C LEU A 215 -30.30 -24.80 -33.57
#